data_AF-A0A3Q3K5E2-F1
#
_entry.id   AF-A0A3Q3K5E2-F1
#
_cell.length_a   1.000
_cell.length_b   1.000
_cell.length_c   1.000
_cell.angle_alpha   90.00
_cell.angle_beta   90.00
_cell.angle_gamma   90.00
#
_symmetry.space_group_name_H-M   'P 1'
#
loop_
_entity.id
_entity.type
_entity.pdbx_description
1 polymer ?
#
loop_
_entity_poly.entity_id
_entity_poly.type
_entity_poly.pdbx_seq_one_letter_code
_entity_poly.pdbx_strand_id
1 'polypeptide(L)'
;MNVCCLLDNSQVAFGVDLDLLKTSTPFPKAIETCLKGMVYSIEDIFFQFNPKNRPFIKEVREACRLLRTTGAQWIHERKTAMENGDDVPKDILTQIIKSAGQGYQDEEFMLDNFVTFFIAGQETTANQLAFCIMELARHPTILEKVRQEVDDVIGLKLDISYDDLGQLIYLSQVLKETLRIYPTAPGTSRELPEDMVISGIHIPGGCICIFSSYATGRMEKFFKDPLTFDPDRFHPDAPKPYYCYYPFSLGPRSCLGQNFAQMEAKVVMAKLLQRFDFTLVPGQTFDILDTGTLRPKSGVVCTVSHRNDKK
;
A
#
# COMPACT_ATOMS: atom_id res chain seq x y z
N MET A 1 -11.82 -2.29 -0.28
CA MET A 1 -10.39 -2.46 -0.61
C MET A 1 -9.61 -3.08 0.52
N ASN A 2 -9.58 -2.49 1.73
CA ASN A 2 -8.76 -3.01 2.84
C ASN A 2 -9.01 -4.49 3.15
N VAL A 3 -10.25 -4.97 3.05
CA VAL A 3 -10.58 -6.39 3.23
C VAL A 3 -9.93 -7.30 2.17
N CYS A 4 -9.93 -6.90 0.90
CA CYS A 4 -9.33 -7.70 -0.19
C CYS A 4 -7.82 -7.81 -0.02
N CYS A 5 -7.13 -6.69 0.19
CA CYS A 5 -5.68 -6.69 0.36
C CYS A 5 -5.24 -7.38 1.67
N LEU A 6 -6.08 -7.34 2.71
CA LEU A 6 -5.80 -8.07 3.94
C LEU A 6 -5.88 -9.59 3.72
N LEU A 7 -6.86 -10.06 2.95
CA LEU A 7 -6.98 -11.48 2.57
C LEU A 7 -5.79 -11.95 1.74
N ASP A 8 -5.47 -11.20 0.69
CA ASP A 8 -4.37 -11.54 -0.20
C ASP A 8 -3.04 -11.57 0.58
N ASN A 9 -2.80 -10.59 1.45
CA ASN A 9 -1.61 -10.56 2.29
C ASN A 9 -1.60 -11.70 3.33
N SER A 10 -2.71 -11.97 4.02
CA SER A 10 -2.75 -13.05 5.04
C SER A 10 -2.53 -14.42 4.42
N GLN A 11 -3.14 -14.67 3.26
CA GLN A 11 -3.02 -15.93 2.56
C GLN A 11 -1.64 -16.09 1.91
N VAL A 12 -1.16 -15.09 1.17
CA VAL A 12 0.09 -15.22 0.39
C VAL A 12 1.33 -15.09 1.28
N ALA A 13 1.35 -14.16 2.24
CA ALA A 13 2.53 -13.94 3.07
C ALA A 13 2.63 -14.90 4.26
N PHE A 14 1.49 -15.34 4.82
CA PHE A 14 1.45 -16.11 6.07
C PHE A 14 0.73 -17.47 5.95
N GLY A 15 0.11 -17.78 4.81
CA GLY A 15 -0.63 -19.04 4.63
C GLY A 15 -1.90 -19.12 5.49
N VAL A 16 -2.45 -17.98 5.91
CA VAL A 16 -3.62 -17.92 6.79
C VAL A 16 -4.83 -17.38 6.04
N ASP A 17 -5.90 -18.17 6.03
CA ASP A 17 -7.21 -17.75 5.55
C ASP A 17 -7.97 -17.05 6.68
N LEU A 18 -8.06 -15.73 6.59
CA LEU A 18 -8.94 -14.94 7.43
C LEU A 18 -10.28 -14.88 6.68
N ASP A 19 -11.38 -15.53 7.11
CA ASP A 19 -12.68 -15.45 6.37
C ASP A 19 -13.35 -14.05 6.54
N LEU A 20 -12.70 -13.01 6.00
CA LEU A 20 -13.01 -11.59 6.20
C LEU A 20 -14.18 -11.09 5.35
N LEU A 21 -14.52 -11.81 4.28
CA LEU A 21 -15.70 -11.49 3.48
C LEU A 21 -17.00 -11.83 4.22
N LYS A 22 -16.94 -12.70 5.24
CA LYS A 22 -18.11 -13.14 6.02
C LYS A 22 -18.11 -12.64 7.46
N THR A 23 -16.97 -12.21 8.01
CA THR A 23 -16.84 -11.88 9.43
C THR A 23 -16.09 -10.57 9.66
N SER A 24 -16.62 -9.71 10.53
CA SER A 24 -15.95 -8.47 10.94
C SER A 24 -14.75 -8.80 11.84
N THR A 25 -13.53 -8.48 11.42
CA THR A 25 -12.33 -8.67 12.25
C THR A 25 -11.82 -7.36 12.83
N PRO A 26 -11.11 -7.41 13.97
CA PRO A 26 -10.53 -6.23 14.60
C PRO A 26 -9.27 -5.71 13.87
N PHE A 27 -8.70 -6.46 12.92
CA PHE A 27 -7.39 -6.16 12.34
C PHE A 27 -7.32 -4.84 11.57
N PRO A 28 -8.24 -4.52 10.63
CA PRO A 28 -8.17 -3.24 9.91
C PRO A 28 -8.20 -2.03 10.85
N LYS A 29 -9.04 -2.11 11.89
CA LYS A 29 -9.14 -1.05 12.91
C LYS A 29 -7.87 -0.95 13.74
N ALA A 30 -7.30 -2.08 14.17
CA ALA A 30 -6.06 -2.09 14.94
C ALA A 30 -4.88 -1.52 14.13
N ILE A 31 -4.76 -1.87 12.85
CA ILE A 31 -3.74 -1.32 11.95
C ILE A 31 -3.89 0.20 11.83
N GLU A 32 -5.11 0.68 11.55
CA GLU A 32 -5.39 2.12 11.45
C GLU A 32 -5.03 2.86 12.75
N THR A 33 -5.41 2.30 13.91
CA THR A 33 -5.09 2.89 15.22
C THR A 33 -3.58 2.91 15.47
N CYS A 34 -2.84 1.85 15.14
CA CYS A 34 -1.38 1.82 15.23
C CYS A 34 -0.71 2.90 14.36
N LEU A 35 -1.13 3.03 13.09
CA LEU A 35 -0.56 4.02 12.17
C LEU A 35 -0.86 5.46 12.60
N LYS A 36 -2.08 5.74 13.07
CA LYS A 36 -2.42 7.05 13.67
C LYS A 36 -1.57 7.35 14.90
N GLY A 37 -1.36 6.37 15.77
CA GLY A 37 -0.48 6.50 16.94
C GLY A 37 0.97 6.84 16.56
N MET A 38 1.47 6.23 15.48
CA MET A 38 2.79 6.53 14.92
C MET A 38 2.86 7.98 14.42
N VAL A 39 1.90 8.42 13.60
CA VAL A 39 1.87 9.81 13.09
C VAL A 39 1.85 10.82 14.23
N TYR A 40 0.93 10.68 15.18
CA TYR A 40 0.84 11.63 16.28
C TYR A 40 2.10 11.70 17.14
N SER A 41 2.82 10.57 17.28
CA SER A 41 4.10 10.54 18.01
C SER A 41 5.24 11.23 17.23
N ILE A 42 5.16 11.27 15.89
CA ILE A 42 6.13 11.96 15.03
C ILE A 42 5.83 13.46 14.96
N GLU A 43 4.55 13.82 14.80
CA GLU A 43 4.11 15.21 14.62
C GLU A 43 4.12 16.01 15.93
N ASP A 44 3.82 15.37 17.06
CA ASP A 44 3.80 16.00 18.37
C ASP A 44 4.67 15.19 19.35
N ILE A 45 5.89 15.68 19.57
CA ILE A 45 6.85 15.11 20.53
C ILE A 45 6.27 15.10 21.96
N PHE A 46 5.31 15.98 22.26
CA PHE A 46 4.64 16.04 23.55
C PHE A 46 3.38 15.17 23.64
N PHE A 47 2.98 14.50 22.55
CA PHE A 47 1.74 13.74 22.47
C PHE A 47 1.62 12.68 23.58
N GLN A 48 2.72 11.99 23.87
CA GLN A 48 2.78 10.94 24.89
C GLN A 48 2.69 11.47 26.33
N PHE A 49 3.08 12.72 26.55
CA PHE A 49 3.14 13.34 27.88
C PHE A 49 1.83 14.02 28.26
N ASN A 50 0.97 14.36 27.28
CA ASN A 50 -0.31 15.01 27.53
C ASN A 50 -1.34 14.02 28.16
N PRO A 51 -1.81 14.26 29.39
CA PRO A 51 -2.76 13.36 30.06
C PRO A 51 -4.07 13.15 29.31
N LYS A 52 -4.51 14.13 28.49
CA LYS A 52 -5.73 14.03 27.68
C LYS A 52 -5.63 12.93 26.60
N ASN A 53 -4.41 12.60 26.17
CA ASN A 53 -4.15 11.61 25.13
C ASN A 53 -4.07 10.18 25.69
N ARG A 54 -4.03 10.00 27.02
CA ARG A 54 -3.89 8.68 27.67
C ARG A 54 -4.91 7.63 27.21
N PRO A 55 -6.21 7.95 27.01
CA PRO A 55 -7.17 6.96 26.50
C PRO A 55 -6.79 6.46 25.11
N PHE A 56 -6.42 7.36 24.20
CA PHE A 56 -5.99 6.99 22.84
C PHE A 56 -4.66 6.22 22.87
N ILE A 57 -3.69 6.63 23.69
CA ILE A 57 -2.43 5.89 23.87
C ILE A 57 -2.69 4.46 24.37
N LYS A 58 -3.68 4.28 25.25
CA LYS A 58 -4.10 2.94 25.71
C LYS A 58 -4.68 2.11 24.56
N GLU A 59 -5.55 2.71 23.74
CA GLU A 59 -6.10 2.08 22.53
C GLU A 59 -5.00 1.64 21.56
N VAL A 60 -4.01 2.51 21.29
CA VAL A 60 -2.85 2.18 20.45
C VAL A 60 -2.06 1.01 21.02
N ARG A 61 -1.80 1.00 22.33
CA ARG A 61 -1.09 -0.13 22.98
C ARG A 61 -1.87 -1.44 22.88
N GLU A 62 -3.20 -1.40 23.01
CA GLU A 62 -4.06 -2.57 22.85
C GLU A 62 -4.05 -3.08 21.40
N ALA A 63 -4.11 -2.18 20.43
CA ALA A 63 -3.97 -2.51 19.01
C ALA A 63 -2.60 -3.13 18.68
N CYS A 64 -1.50 -2.56 19.17
CA CYS A 64 -0.16 -3.15 19.00
C CYS A 64 -0.07 -4.54 19.64
N ARG A 65 -0.62 -4.71 20.85
CA ARG A 65 -0.65 -6.02 21.52
C ARG A 65 -1.41 -7.04 20.71
N LEU A 66 -2.60 -6.71 20.21
CA LEU A 66 -3.40 -7.61 19.37
C LEU A 66 -2.58 -8.13 18.18
N LEU A 67 -1.97 -7.22 17.40
CA LEU A 67 -1.17 -7.59 16.23
C LEU A 67 0.03 -8.48 16.60
N ARG A 68 0.74 -8.14 17.69
CA ARG A 68 1.89 -8.93 18.15
C ARG A 68 1.47 -10.29 18.70
N THR A 69 0.37 -10.39 19.45
CA THR A 69 -0.12 -11.67 19.98
C THR A 69 -0.57 -12.62 18.88
N THR A 70 -1.24 -12.09 17.84
CA THR A 70 -1.59 -12.87 16.65
C THR A 70 -0.35 -13.32 15.90
N GLY A 71 0.64 -12.44 15.71
CA GLY A 71 1.92 -12.81 15.10
C GLY A 71 2.63 -13.91 15.87
N ALA A 72 2.70 -13.80 17.20
CA ALA A 72 3.32 -14.81 18.06
C ALA A 72 2.64 -16.17 17.90
N GLN A 73 1.31 -16.19 17.85
CA GLN A 73 0.53 -17.41 17.62
C GLN A 73 0.89 -18.05 16.27
N TRP A 74 0.84 -17.29 15.17
CA TRP A 74 1.09 -17.84 13.83
C TRP A 74 2.54 -18.29 13.64
N ILE A 75 3.50 -17.54 14.20
CA ILE A 75 4.91 -17.94 14.22
C ILE A 75 5.06 -19.26 14.99
N HIS A 76 4.43 -19.40 16.15
CA HIS A 76 4.49 -20.62 16.95
C HIS A 76 3.91 -21.81 16.19
N GLU A 77 2.70 -21.68 15.64
CA GLU A 77 2.05 -22.72 14.83
C GLU A 77 2.93 -23.14 13.64
N ARG A 78 3.53 -22.18 12.94
CA ARG A 78 4.42 -22.46 11.80
C ARG A 78 5.71 -23.16 12.23
N LYS A 79 6.33 -22.73 13.33
CA LYS A 79 7.54 -23.37 13.86
C LYS A 79 7.27 -24.81 14.26
N THR A 80 6.16 -25.07 14.96
CA THR A 80 5.77 -26.43 15.34
C THR A 80 5.55 -27.32 14.11
N ALA A 81 4.89 -26.82 13.06
CA ALA A 81 4.74 -27.58 11.80
C ALA A 81 6.10 -27.90 11.15
N MET A 82 7.03 -26.93 11.13
CA MET A 82 8.39 -27.14 10.61
C MET A 82 9.18 -28.18 11.43
N GLU A 83 9.06 -28.16 12.76
CA GLU A 83 9.73 -29.11 13.67
C GLU A 83 9.17 -30.53 13.54
N ASN A 84 7.86 -30.66 13.29
CA ASN A 84 7.20 -31.94 13.04
C ASN A 84 7.54 -32.54 11.66
N GLY A 85 8.20 -31.79 10.79
CA GLY A 85 8.51 -32.22 9.42
C GLY A 85 7.33 -32.12 8.46
N ASP A 86 6.32 -31.30 8.80
CA ASP A 86 5.17 -31.05 7.92
C ASP A 86 5.62 -30.26 6.67
N ASP A 87 4.93 -30.47 5.55
CA ASP A 87 5.15 -29.68 4.33
C ASP A 87 4.56 -28.27 4.53
N VAL A 88 5.43 -27.31 4.84
CA VAL A 88 5.04 -25.91 5.05
C VAL A 88 5.25 -25.06 3.80
N PRO A 89 4.36 -24.07 3.53
CA PRO A 89 4.53 -23.16 2.41
C PRO A 89 5.86 -22.40 2.46
N LYS A 90 6.48 -22.19 1.28
CA LYS A 90 7.66 -21.31 1.12
C LYS A 90 7.23 -19.85 0.95
N ASP A 91 6.57 -19.33 1.98
CA ASP A 91 6.04 -17.96 2.03
C ASP A 91 6.96 -17.01 2.82
N ILE A 92 6.49 -15.77 3.03
CA ILE A 92 7.23 -14.73 3.76
C ILE A 92 7.43 -15.15 5.22
N LEU A 93 6.42 -15.75 5.87
CA LEU A 93 6.54 -16.24 7.25
C LEU A 93 7.66 -17.26 7.41
N THR A 94 7.78 -18.20 6.48
CA THR A 94 8.89 -19.17 6.45
C THR A 94 10.24 -18.49 6.31
N GLN A 95 10.35 -17.42 5.51
CA GLN A 95 11.60 -16.66 5.39
C GLN A 95 11.92 -15.84 6.64
N ILE A 96 10.92 -15.26 7.29
CA ILE A 96 11.08 -14.56 8.58
C ILE A 96 11.66 -15.51 9.62
N ILE A 97 11.09 -16.72 9.75
CA ILE A 97 11.55 -17.74 10.69
C ILE A 97 12.97 -18.22 10.35
N LYS A 98 13.27 -18.47 9.08
CA LYS A 98 14.62 -18.93 8.66
C LYS A 98 15.71 -17.88 8.81
N SER A 99 15.34 -16.60 8.75
CA SER A 99 16.28 -15.49 8.91
C SER A 99 16.59 -15.20 10.39
N ALA A 100 15.78 -15.75 11.30
CA ALA A 100 15.93 -15.60 12.74
C ALA A 100 16.83 -16.73 13.30
N GLY A 101 17.65 -16.40 14.30
CA GLY A 101 18.45 -17.38 15.05
C GLY A 101 17.62 -18.20 16.07
N GLN A 102 18.27 -18.72 17.11
CA GLN A 102 17.65 -19.55 18.16
C GLN A 102 17.54 -18.89 19.56
N GLY A 103 17.58 -17.55 19.67
CA GLY A 103 17.52 -16.80 20.94
C GLY A 103 16.30 -15.89 21.12
N TYR A 104 16.12 -15.30 22.31
CA TYR A 104 15.02 -14.37 22.61
C TYR A 104 15.01 -13.11 21.73
N GLN A 105 16.20 -12.58 21.39
CA GLN A 105 16.32 -11.48 20.42
C GLN A 105 15.77 -11.86 19.04
N ASP A 106 15.74 -13.16 18.72
CA ASP A 106 15.20 -13.67 17.46
C ASP A 106 13.67 -13.73 17.49
N GLU A 107 13.02 -13.92 18.65
CA GLU A 107 11.55 -13.87 18.77
C GLU A 107 11.01 -12.46 18.54
N GLU A 108 11.59 -11.46 19.21
CA GLU A 108 11.21 -10.07 18.99
C GLU A 108 11.49 -9.64 17.54
N PHE A 109 12.61 -10.09 16.96
CA PHE A 109 12.93 -9.85 15.55
C PHE A 109 11.88 -10.47 14.60
N MET A 110 11.46 -11.71 14.84
CA MET A 110 10.40 -12.35 14.04
C MET A 110 9.08 -11.59 14.15
N LEU A 111 8.71 -11.16 15.35
CA LEU A 111 7.48 -10.38 15.59
C LEU A 111 7.51 -9.01 14.91
N ASP A 112 8.66 -8.33 14.95
CA ASP A 112 8.82 -7.03 14.30
C ASP A 112 8.71 -7.15 12.78
N ASN A 113 9.33 -8.18 12.19
CA ASN A 113 9.17 -8.48 10.77
C ASN A 113 7.73 -8.88 10.43
N PHE A 114 7.09 -9.71 11.25
CA PHE A 114 5.68 -10.09 11.07
C PHE A 114 4.79 -8.85 11.00
N VAL A 115 4.85 -7.97 12.01
CA VAL A 115 4.04 -6.74 12.04
C VAL A 115 4.37 -5.82 10.86
N THR A 116 5.64 -5.72 10.48
CA THR A 116 6.08 -4.93 9.32
C THR A 116 5.42 -5.42 8.03
N PHE A 117 5.53 -6.71 7.70
CA PHE A 117 4.92 -7.27 6.50
C PHE A 117 3.39 -7.29 6.56
N PHE A 118 2.82 -7.53 7.75
CA PHE A 118 1.38 -7.54 7.94
C PHE A 118 0.78 -6.16 7.65
N ILE A 119 1.35 -5.08 8.18
CA ILE A 119 0.85 -3.71 7.93
C ILE A 119 1.20 -3.23 6.52
N ALA A 120 2.49 -3.30 6.15
CA ALA A 120 2.98 -2.70 4.91
C ALA A 120 2.40 -3.38 3.65
N GLY A 121 2.16 -4.69 3.73
CA GLY A 121 1.69 -5.51 2.61
C GLY A 121 0.23 -5.29 2.21
N GLN A 122 -0.60 -4.67 3.06
CA GLN A 122 -2.03 -4.51 2.78
C GLN A 122 -2.49 -3.05 2.68
N GLU A 123 -2.07 -2.19 3.62
CA GLU A 123 -2.68 -0.87 3.80
C GLU A 123 -2.31 0.04 2.62
N THR A 124 -1.06 -0.05 2.16
CA THR A 124 -0.54 0.77 1.06
C THR A 124 -1.20 0.41 -0.28
N THR A 125 -1.36 -0.87 -0.61
CA THR A 125 -2.06 -1.30 -1.84
C THR A 125 -3.54 -0.94 -1.78
N ALA A 126 -4.21 -1.16 -0.64
CA ALA A 126 -5.62 -0.85 -0.48
C ALA A 126 -5.91 0.65 -0.70
N ASN A 127 -5.06 1.52 -0.16
CA ASN A 127 -5.16 2.97 -0.33
C ASN A 127 -4.89 3.38 -1.79
N GLN A 128 -3.94 2.73 -2.48
CA GLN A 128 -3.69 2.98 -3.91
C GLN A 128 -4.92 2.63 -4.76
N LEU A 129 -5.53 1.47 -4.50
CA LEU A 129 -6.75 1.03 -5.18
C LEU A 129 -7.91 1.99 -4.95
N ALA A 130 -8.07 2.48 -3.71
CA ALA A 130 -9.10 3.45 -3.38
C ALA A 130 -8.91 4.78 -4.13
N PHE A 131 -7.68 5.31 -4.18
CA PHE A 131 -7.37 6.49 -4.98
C PHE A 131 -7.62 6.27 -6.48
N CYS A 132 -7.26 5.10 -7.01
CA CYS A 132 -7.49 4.75 -8.42
C CYS A 132 -8.99 4.81 -8.77
N ILE A 133 -9.85 4.17 -7.96
CA ILE A 133 -11.30 4.22 -8.16
C ILE A 133 -11.84 5.64 -8.05
N MET A 134 -11.38 6.38 -7.05
CA MET A 134 -11.78 7.78 -6.85
C MET A 134 -11.46 8.63 -8.09
N GLU A 135 -10.28 8.47 -8.69
CA GLU A 135 -9.90 9.18 -9.91
C GLU A 135 -10.67 8.72 -11.13
N LEU A 136 -10.82 7.41 -11.33
CA LEU A 136 -11.53 6.87 -12.48
C LEU A 136 -13.00 7.29 -12.51
N ALA A 137 -13.65 7.37 -11.33
CA ALA A 137 -15.03 7.80 -11.23
C ALA A 137 -15.28 9.26 -11.68
N ARG A 138 -14.24 10.11 -11.72
CA ARG A 138 -14.33 11.49 -12.26
C ARG A 138 -13.68 11.66 -13.63
N HIS A 139 -13.11 10.60 -14.21
CA HIS A 139 -12.47 10.60 -15.53
C HIS A 139 -13.09 9.53 -16.44
N PRO A 140 -14.33 9.74 -16.95
CA PRO A 140 -15.06 8.73 -17.71
C PRO A 140 -14.33 8.28 -18.98
N THR A 141 -13.61 9.17 -19.67
CA THR A 141 -12.82 8.83 -20.86
C THR A 141 -11.66 7.89 -20.54
N ILE A 142 -10.99 8.09 -19.41
CA ILE A 142 -9.89 7.21 -18.96
C ILE A 142 -10.47 5.87 -18.51
N LEU A 143 -11.59 5.89 -17.77
CA LEU A 143 -12.30 4.70 -17.34
C LEU A 143 -12.73 3.82 -18.53
N GLU A 144 -13.29 4.41 -19.58
CA GLU A 144 -13.68 3.67 -20.78
C GLU A 144 -12.45 3.09 -21.50
N LYS A 145 -11.37 3.86 -21.65
CA LYS A 145 -10.13 3.39 -22.30
C LYS A 145 -9.50 2.22 -21.55
N VAL A 146 -9.44 2.25 -20.22
CA VAL A 146 -8.90 1.14 -19.43
C VAL A 146 -9.84 -0.07 -19.40
N ARG A 147 -11.16 0.14 -19.46
CA ARG A 147 -12.13 -0.96 -19.60
C ARG A 147 -12.00 -1.67 -20.94
N GLN A 148 -11.84 -0.92 -22.03
CA GLN A 148 -11.62 -1.50 -23.34
C GLN A 148 -10.36 -2.38 -23.36
N GLU A 149 -9.25 -1.91 -22.77
CA GLU A 149 -8.05 -2.74 -22.63
C GLU A 149 -8.32 -4.02 -21.83
N VAL A 150 -9.04 -3.93 -20.72
CA VAL A 150 -9.40 -5.09 -19.90
C VAL A 150 -10.24 -6.09 -20.71
N ASP A 151 -11.20 -5.61 -21.50
CA ASP A 151 -12.03 -6.46 -22.36
C ASP A 151 -11.21 -7.14 -23.46
N ASP A 152 -10.28 -6.40 -24.08
CA ASP A 152 -9.44 -6.90 -25.17
C ASP A 152 -8.43 -7.95 -24.67
N VAL A 153 -7.84 -7.75 -23.48
CA VAL A 153 -6.78 -8.63 -22.94
C VAL A 153 -7.35 -9.85 -22.21
N ILE A 154 -8.29 -9.63 -21.29
CA ILE A 154 -8.81 -10.70 -20.43
C ILE A 154 -10.24 -11.12 -20.78
N GLY A 155 -11.01 -10.33 -21.53
CA GLY A 155 -12.37 -10.67 -21.95
C GLY A 155 -13.23 -11.15 -20.77
N LEU A 156 -13.74 -12.38 -20.85
CA LEU A 156 -14.52 -13.04 -19.79
C LEU A 156 -13.71 -14.04 -18.95
N LYS A 157 -12.37 -14.09 -19.09
CA LYS A 157 -11.52 -15.02 -18.34
C LYS A 157 -11.75 -14.88 -16.83
N LEU A 158 -11.90 -16.02 -16.17
CA LEU A 158 -12.03 -16.09 -14.70
C LEU A 158 -10.70 -15.87 -14.01
N ASP A 159 -9.63 -16.49 -14.52
CA ASP A 159 -8.28 -16.34 -13.99
C ASP A 159 -7.45 -15.37 -14.83
N ILE A 160 -6.55 -14.64 -14.20
CA ILE A 160 -5.61 -13.73 -14.86
C ILE A 160 -4.23 -14.36 -14.75
N SER A 161 -3.64 -14.71 -15.88
CA SER A 161 -2.27 -15.23 -15.92
C SER A 161 -1.24 -14.10 -15.77
N TYR A 162 0.01 -14.46 -15.48
CA TYR A 162 1.10 -13.50 -15.41
C TYR A 162 1.32 -12.78 -16.76
N ASP A 163 1.15 -13.49 -17.88
CA ASP A 163 1.28 -12.90 -19.21
C ASP A 163 0.18 -11.88 -19.49
N ASP A 164 -1.07 -12.15 -19.05
CA ASP A 164 -2.17 -11.19 -19.16
C ASP A 164 -1.83 -9.88 -18.40
N LEU A 165 -1.21 -9.97 -17.21
CA LEU A 165 -0.77 -8.78 -16.45
C LEU A 165 0.27 -7.94 -17.21
N GLY A 166 1.09 -8.58 -18.05
CA GLY A 166 2.06 -7.91 -18.91
C GLY A 166 1.40 -7.10 -20.02
N GLN A 167 0.22 -7.52 -20.49
CA GLN A 167 -0.52 -6.88 -21.58
C GLN A 167 -1.47 -5.76 -21.11
N LEU A 168 -1.77 -5.67 -19.82
CA LEU A 168 -2.53 -4.57 -19.21
C LEU A 168 -1.67 -3.29 -19.08
N ILE A 169 -1.25 -2.74 -20.21
CA ILE A 169 -0.27 -1.66 -20.34
C ILE A 169 -0.87 -0.33 -19.87
N TYR A 170 -2.06 0.03 -20.33
CA TYR A 170 -2.75 1.25 -19.98
C TYR A 170 -3.24 1.23 -18.53
N LEU A 171 -3.71 0.10 -18.00
CA LEU A 171 -3.97 -0.05 -16.57
C LEU A 171 -2.70 0.20 -15.74
N SER A 172 -1.53 -0.24 -16.22
CA SER A 172 -0.25 0.09 -15.58
C SER A 172 0.02 1.59 -15.56
N GLN A 173 -0.33 2.30 -16.63
CA GLN A 173 -0.19 3.76 -16.72
C GLN A 173 -1.12 4.47 -15.73
N VAL A 174 -2.39 4.05 -15.66
CA VAL A 174 -3.38 4.58 -14.71
C VAL A 174 -2.92 4.39 -13.27
N LEU A 175 -2.42 3.20 -12.91
CA LEU A 175 -1.91 2.90 -11.58
C LEU A 175 -0.64 3.71 -11.23
N LYS A 176 0.26 3.95 -12.20
CA LYS A 176 1.43 4.81 -12.00
C LYS A 176 1.04 6.28 -11.82
N GLU A 177 0.11 6.78 -12.62
CA GLU A 177 -0.40 8.15 -12.49
C GLU A 177 -1.14 8.34 -11.17
N THR A 178 -1.87 7.31 -10.72
CA THR A 178 -2.47 7.26 -9.38
C THR A 178 -1.42 7.42 -8.30
N LEU A 179 -0.28 6.72 -8.37
CA LEU A 179 0.80 6.86 -7.39
C LEU A 179 1.62 8.16 -7.55
N ARG A 180 1.62 8.80 -8.72
CA ARG A 180 2.25 10.12 -8.90
C ARG A 180 1.47 11.18 -8.14
N ILE A 181 0.14 11.18 -8.29
CA ILE A 181 -0.72 12.14 -7.58
C ILE A 181 -0.96 11.67 -6.14
N TYR A 182 -1.15 10.38 -5.87
CA TYR A 182 -1.49 9.88 -4.54
C TYR A 182 -0.52 8.79 -4.09
N PRO A 183 0.76 9.14 -3.81
CA PRO A 183 1.71 8.19 -3.26
C PRO A 183 1.28 7.83 -1.83
N THR A 184 0.88 6.57 -1.62
CA THR A 184 0.41 6.10 -0.32
C THR A 184 1.48 6.18 0.76
N ALA A 185 2.75 5.99 0.37
CA ALA A 185 3.93 6.38 1.14
C ALA A 185 4.54 7.68 0.54
N PRO A 186 4.27 8.87 1.11
CA PRO A 186 4.55 10.15 0.45
C PRO A 186 6.02 10.58 0.44
N GLY A 187 6.89 9.85 1.14
CA GLY A 187 8.31 10.16 1.20
C GLY A 187 9.13 9.19 2.06
N THR A 188 10.42 9.49 2.16
CA THR A 188 11.39 8.77 3.00
C THR A 188 12.42 9.75 3.55
N SER A 189 13.14 9.38 4.60
CA SER A 189 14.17 10.23 5.20
C SER A 189 15.53 9.54 5.26
N ARG A 190 16.61 10.31 5.26
CA ARG A 190 17.99 9.84 5.48
C ARG A 190 18.70 10.78 6.44
N GLU A 191 19.46 10.23 7.37
CA GLU A 191 20.38 10.99 8.19
C GLU A 191 21.70 11.22 7.42
N LEU A 192 22.21 12.44 7.44
CA LEU A 192 23.52 12.78 6.92
C LEU A 192 24.57 12.51 8.01
N PRO A 193 25.53 11.59 7.81
CA PRO A 193 26.51 11.28 8.85
C PRO A 193 27.57 12.38 9.01
N GLU A 194 27.80 13.17 7.97
CA GLU A 194 28.81 14.22 7.92
C GLU A 194 28.29 15.43 7.13
N ASP A 195 28.99 16.55 7.26
CA ASP A 195 28.71 17.78 6.52
C ASP A 195 28.71 17.54 5.01
N MET A 196 27.71 18.08 4.32
CA MET A 196 27.58 17.91 2.87
C MET A 196 27.09 19.18 2.19
N VAL A 197 27.58 19.45 0.98
CA VAL A 197 27.06 20.52 0.14
C VAL A 197 26.10 19.93 -0.90
N ILE A 198 24.80 20.23 -0.79
CA ILE A 198 23.77 19.78 -1.73
C ILE A 198 23.23 21.00 -2.50
N SER A 199 23.37 20.99 -3.82
CA SER A 199 22.95 22.11 -4.70
C SER A 199 23.51 23.48 -4.26
N GLY A 200 24.76 23.50 -3.77
CA GLY A 200 25.43 24.70 -3.27
C GLY A 200 25.07 25.10 -1.84
N ILE A 201 24.21 24.35 -1.15
CA ILE A 201 23.82 24.60 0.25
C ILE A 201 24.60 23.68 1.16
N HIS A 202 25.31 24.23 2.15
CA HIS A 202 25.95 23.45 3.21
C HIS A 202 24.91 22.95 4.20
N ILE A 203 24.93 21.64 4.46
CA ILE A 203 24.05 20.93 5.39
C ILE A 203 24.95 20.24 6.42
N PRO A 204 24.80 20.53 7.72
CA PRO A 204 25.57 19.90 8.77
C PRO A 204 25.32 18.39 8.88
N GLY A 205 26.33 17.64 9.32
CA GLY A 205 26.17 16.27 9.78
C GLY A 205 25.16 16.16 10.93
N GLY A 206 24.49 15.01 11.04
CA GLY A 206 23.39 14.73 11.96
C GLY A 206 22.01 15.24 11.48
N CYS A 207 21.93 15.94 10.34
CA CYS A 207 20.66 16.40 9.81
C CYS A 207 19.85 15.27 9.14
N ILE A 208 18.53 15.29 9.34
CA ILE A 208 17.59 14.39 8.65
C ILE A 208 17.10 15.08 7.37
N CYS A 209 17.47 14.54 6.22
CA CYS A 209 16.98 14.95 4.90
C CYS A 209 15.72 14.18 4.53
N ILE A 210 14.66 14.89 4.16
CA ILE A 210 13.37 14.32 3.73
C ILE A 210 13.25 14.38 2.21
N PHE A 211 12.91 13.26 1.60
CA PHE A 211 12.65 13.12 0.18
C PHE A 211 11.16 12.82 -0.02
N SER A 212 10.41 13.75 -0.62
CA SER A 212 8.97 13.62 -0.78
C SER A 212 8.59 13.33 -2.23
N SER A 213 8.11 12.12 -2.51
CA SER A 213 7.54 11.76 -3.81
C SER A 213 6.24 12.54 -4.08
N TYR A 214 5.49 12.84 -3.02
CA TYR A 214 4.28 13.66 -3.07
C TYR A 214 4.56 15.08 -3.58
N ALA A 215 5.62 15.72 -3.06
CA ALA A 215 6.02 17.06 -3.47
C ALA A 215 6.56 17.05 -4.90
N THR A 216 7.52 16.18 -5.23
CA THR A 216 8.12 16.15 -6.58
C THR A 216 7.09 15.83 -7.66
N GLY A 217 6.14 14.93 -7.37
CA GLY A 217 5.03 14.61 -8.26
C GLY A 217 4.13 15.80 -8.59
N ARG A 218 4.13 16.85 -7.76
CA ARG A 218 3.27 18.05 -7.91
C ARG A 218 3.99 19.30 -8.41
N MET A 219 5.28 19.21 -8.68
CA MET A 219 6.07 20.36 -9.12
C MET A 219 6.02 20.49 -10.65
N GLU A 220 5.59 21.66 -11.15
CA GLU A 220 5.59 22.01 -12.58
C GLU A 220 6.97 21.82 -13.23
N LYS A 221 8.03 22.01 -12.43
CA LYS A 221 9.43 21.76 -12.82
C LYS A 221 9.66 20.35 -13.37
N PHE A 222 8.93 19.36 -12.86
CA PHE A 222 9.12 17.95 -13.21
C PHE A 222 7.95 17.37 -14.00
N PHE A 223 6.73 17.85 -13.76
CA PHE A 223 5.52 17.39 -14.44
C PHE A 223 4.72 18.60 -14.92
N LYS A 224 4.57 18.72 -16.24
CA LYS A 224 3.72 19.76 -16.83
C LYS A 224 2.26 19.58 -16.40
N ASP A 225 1.57 20.65 -16.01
CA ASP A 225 0.18 20.60 -15.52
C ASP A 225 0.01 19.52 -14.43
N PRO A 226 0.77 19.57 -13.32
CA PRO A 226 1.02 18.44 -12.43
C PRO A 226 -0.22 17.96 -11.67
N LEU A 227 -1.26 18.78 -11.58
CA LEU A 227 -2.53 18.41 -10.94
C LEU A 227 -3.49 17.67 -11.89
N THR A 228 -3.20 17.68 -13.19
CA THR A 228 -3.98 16.93 -14.18
C THR A 228 -3.61 15.45 -14.09
N PHE A 229 -4.64 14.61 -13.92
CA PHE A 229 -4.52 13.14 -13.98
C PHE A 229 -4.42 12.68 -15.43
N ASP A 230 -3.20 12.38 -15.87
CA ASP A 230 -2.88 12.01 -17.24
C ASP A 230 -2.01 10.73 -17.27
N PRO A 231 -2.62 9.55 -17.50
CA PRO A 231 -1.91 8.29 -17.63
C PRO A 231 -0.86 8.28 -18.76
N ASP A 232 -1.06 9.04 -19.83
CA ASP A 232 -0.18 9.01 -21.00
C ASP A 232 1.24 9.55 -20.68
N ARG A 233 1.43 10.22 -19.52
CA ARG A 233 2.76 10.53 -18.95
C ARG A 233 3.64 9.30 -18.74
N PHE A 234 3.03 8.13 -18.54
CA PHE A 234 3.70 6.86 -18.32
C PHE A 234 3.63 5.93 -19.53
N HIS A 235 3.26 6.44 -20.70
CA HIS A 235 3.29 5.70 -21.96
C HIS A 235 4.68 5.09 -22.19
N PRO A 236 4.79 3.87 -22.79
CA PRO A 236 6.08 3.23 -23.04
C PRO A 236 7.11 4.10 -23.78
N ASP A 237 6.64 4.96 -24.68
CA ASP A 237 7.47 5.88 -25.46
C ASP A 237 7.74 7.23 -24.76
N ALA A 238 7.12 7.50 -23.62
CA ALA A 238 7.33 8.72 -22.87
C ALA A 238 8.69 8.69 -22.13
N PRO A 239 9.38 9.83 -21.98
CA PRO A 239 10.58 9.92 -21.15
C PRO A 239 10.29 9.49 -19.71
N LYS A 240 11.10 8.58 -19.17
CA LYS A 240 10.90 8.08 -17.80
C LYS A 240 11.22 9.20 -16.77
N PRO A 241 10.34 9.45 -15.78
CA PRO A 241 10.54 10.50 -14.78
C PRO A 241 11.56 10.09 -13.70
N TYR A 242 12.84 10.09 -14.06
CA TYR A 242 13.92 9.64 -13.17
C TYR A 242 14.17 10.65 -12.03
N TYR A 243 14.31 10.15 -10.80
CA TYR A 243 14.47 10.93 -9.56
C TYR A 243 13.39 11.98 -9.24
N CYS A 244 12.32 12.09 -10.01
CA CYS A 244 11.14 12.92 -9.69
C CYS A 244 9.87 12.09 -9.46
N TYR A 245 9.90 10.78 -9.74
CA TYR A 245 8.85 9.81 -9.44
C TYR A 245 9.44 8.56 -8.78
N TYR A 246 9.08 8.32 -7.52
CA TYR A 246 9.59 7.20 -6.72
C TYR A 246 8.60 6.77 -5.62
N PRO A 247 7.36 6.38 -5.97
CA PRO A 247 6.36 5.97 -4.97
C PRO A 247 6.76 4.71 -4.19
N PHE A 248 7.72 3.93 -4.70
CA PHE A 248 8.31 2.77 -4.04
C PHE A 248 9.73 3.03 -3.51
N SER A 249 10.12 4.31 -3.33
CA SER A 249 11.49 4.72 -2.99
C SER A 249 12.51 4.26 -4.05
N LEU A 250 13.80 4.49 -3.83
CA LEU A 250 14.91 4.11 -4.71
C LEU A 250 16.11 3.59 -3.90
N GLY A 251 16.99 2.85 -4.58
CA GLY A 251 18.24 2.35 -4.03
C GLY A 251 18.06 1.16 -3.06
N PRO A 252 18.99 0.93 -2.13
CA PRO A 252 19.01 -0.29 -1.30
C PRO A 252 17.83 -0.39 -0.30
N ARG A 253 17.08 0.69 -0.13
CA ARG A 253 15.87 0.76 0.72
C ARG A 253 14.62 1.03 -0.11
N SER A 254 14.62 0.65 -1.39
CA SER A 254 13.39 0.59 -2.18
C SER A 254 12.45 -0.47 -1.62
N CYS A 255 11.16 -0.34 -1.92
CA CYS A 255 10.14 -1.26 -1.45
C CYS A 255 10.42 -2.69 -1.94
N LEU A 256 10.63 -3.62 -1.01
CA LEU A 256 10.78 -5.05 -1.30
C LEU A 256 9.52 -5.63 -1.97
N GLY A 257 8.34 -5.13 -1.56
CA GLY A 257 7.03 -5.56 -2.05
C GLY A 257 6.57 -4.91 -3.37
N GLN A 258 7.40 -4.11 -4.05
CA GLN A 258 6.97 -3.35 -5.23
C GLN A 258 6.30 -4.23 -6.30
N ASN A 259 6.96 -5.33 -6.69
CA ASN A 259 6.42 -6.21 -7.74
C ASN A 259 5.12 -6.89 -7.28
N PHE A 260 5.06 -7.30 -6.00
CA PHE A 260 3.87 -7.90 -5.41
C PHE A 260 2.68 -6.93 -5.45
N ALA A 261 2.86 -5.71 -4.92
CA ALA A 261 1.83 -4.68 -4.90
C ALA A 261 1.36 -4.28 -6.31
N GLN A 262 2.26 -4.24 -7.29
CA GLN A 262 1.90 -3.96 -8.68
C GLN A 262 1.08 -5.08 -9.32
N MET A 263 1.40 -6.35 -9.04
CA MET A 263 0.60 -7.49 -9.53
C MET A 263 -0.77 -7.51 -8.85
N GLU A 264 -0.81 -7.42 -7.53
CA GLU A 264 -2.04 -7.38 -6.73
C GLU A 264 -2.97 -6.25 -7.21
N ALA A 265 -2.45 -5.02 -7.32
CA ALA A 265 -3.25 -3.88 -7.74
C ALA A 265 -3.83 -4.06 -9.15
N LYS A 266 -3.07 -4.65 -10.08
CA LYS A 266 -3.56 -4.95 -11.43
C LYS A 266 -4.64 -6.02 -11.43
N VAL A 267 -4.44 -7.12 -10.71
CA VAL A 267 -5.43 -8.21 -10.64
C VAL A 267 -6.76 -7.68 -10.09
N VAL A 268 -6.71 -6.97 -8.96
CA VAL A 268 -7.90 -6.43 -8.30
C VAL A 268 -8.59 -5.41 -9.21
N MET A 269 -7.86 -4.43 -9.76
CA MET A 269 -8.48 -3.43 -10.65
C MET A 269 -9.04 -4.05 -11.93
N ALA A 270 -8.31 -4.97 -12.57
CA ALA A 270 -8.79 -5.62 -13.78
C ALA A 270 -10.10 -6.37 -13.53
N LYS A 271 -10.22 -7.10 -12.40
CA LYS A 271 -11.46 -7.80 -12.05
C LYS A 271 -12.62 -6.86 -11.72
N LEU A 272 -12.35 -5.75 -11.05
CA LEU A 272 -13.38 -4.75 -10.76
C LEU A 272 -13.87 -4.09 -12.05
N LEU A 273 -12.96 -3.70 -12.94
CA LEU A 273 -13.28 -3.08 -14.23
C LEU A 273 -13.99 -4.04 -15.18
N GLN A 274 -13.64 -5.33 -15.14
CA GLN A 274 -14.28 -6.39 -15.91
C GLN A 274 -15.75 -6.56 -15.52
N ARG A 275 -16.06 -6.55 -14.21
CA ARG A 275 -17.36 -7.05 -13.69
C ARG A 275 -18.32 -6.00 -13.20
N PHE A 276 -17.86 -4.79 -12.88
CA PHE A 276 -18.65 -3.83 -12.13
C PHE A 276 -18.62 -2.43 -12.72
N ASP A 277 -19.78 -1.78 -12.64
CA ASP A 277 -19.92 -0.34 -12.72
C ASP A 277 -19.95 0.24 -11.30
N PHE A 278 -19.14 1.28 -11.07
CA PHE A 278 -19.08 1.99 -9.81
C PHE A 278 -19.30 3.48 -10.03
N THR A 279 -20.12 4.09 -9.18
CA THR A 279 -20.38 5.53 -9.16
C THR A 279 -20.21 6.05 -7.74
N LEU A 280 -19.44 7.13 -7.57
CA LEU A 280 -19.25 7.74 -6.26
C LEU A 280 -20.59 8.29 -5.73
N VAL A 281 -20.89 7.99 -4.47
CA VAL A 281 -22.02 8.61 -3.78
C VAL A 281 -21.83 10.14 -3.73
N PRO A 282 -22.86 10.94 -4.05
CA PRO A 282 -22.78 12.40 -3.99
C PRO A 282 -22.34 12.93 -2.62
N GLY A 283 -21.63 14.07 -2.61
CA GLY A 283 -21.18 14.74 -1.38
C GLY A 283 -19.81 14.30 -0.84
N GLN A 284 -19.15 13.34 -1.50
CA GLN A 284 -17.78 12.99 -1.18
C GLN A 284 -16.76 14.02 -1.70
N THR A 285 -15.64 14.13 -0.99
CA THR A 285 -14.50 14.98 -1.35
C THR A 285 -13.38 14.16 -1.98
N PHE A 286 -12.53 14.82 -2.76
CA PHE A 286 -11.29 14.26 -3.31
C PHE A 286 -10.07 14.58 -2.44
N ASP A 287 -10.31 14.97 -1.18
CA ASP A 287 -9.28 15.31 -0.22
C ASP A 287 -8.49 14.08 0.22
N ILE A 288 -7.25 14.32 0.62
CA ILE A 288 -6.36 13.33 1.19
C ILE A 288 -6.41 13.42 2.72
N LEU A 289 -6.41 12.27 3.39
CA LEU A 289 -6.20 12.15 4.81
C LEU A 289 -4.88 11.41 5.04
N ASP A 290 -4.03 11.96 5.92
CA ASP A 290 -2.83 11.27 6.41
C ASP A 290 -3.17 10.54 7.71
N THR A 291 -3.00 9.22 7.71
CA THR A 291 -3.11 8.39 8.92
C THR A 291 -1.86 7.54 9.13
N GLY A 292 -0.73 7.93 8.53
CA GLY A 292 0.54 7.20 8.49
C GLY A 292 0.86 6.71 7.08
N THR A 293 -0.19 6.50 6.30
CA THR A 293 -0.16 6.46 4.84
C THR A 293 -1.24 7.40 4.33
N LEU A 294 -1.08 7.91 3.11
CA LEU A 294 -2.10 8.73 2.48
C LEU A 294 -3.26 7.85 2.03
N ARG A 295 -4.49 8.31 2.31
CA ARG A 295 -5.74 7.66 1.89
C ARG A 295 -6.84 8.68 1.53
N PRO A 296 -7.87 8.30 0.76
CA PRO A 296 -9.01 9.18 0.50
C PRO A 296 -9.75 9.53 1.80
N LYS A 297 -9.97 10.83 2.05
CA LYS A 297 -10.63 11.32 3.27
C LYS A 297 -12.08 10.84 3.41
N SER A 298 -12.81 10.78 2.31
CA SER A 298 -14.23 10.39 2.28
C SER A 298 -14.47 8.88 2.15
N GLY A 299 -13.40 8.06 2.07
CA GLY A 299 -13.51 6.59 2.07
C GLY A 299 -13.95 5.94 0.76
N VAL A 300 -14.28 6.71 -0.29
CA VAL A 300 -14.62 6.20 -1.64
C VAL A 300 -15.85 5.29 -1.63
N VAL A 301 -16.95 5.79 -1.05
CA VAL A 301 -18.23 5.08 -1.01
C VAL A 301 -18.86 5.07 -2.41
N CYS A 302 -19.10 3.89 -2.97
CA CYS A 302 -19.66 3.74 -4.31
C CYS A 302 -21.00 2.99 -4.29
N THR A 303 -21.93 3.39 -5.15
CA THR A 303 -22.97 2.48 -5.63
C THR A 303 -22.34 1.56 -6.67
N VAL A 304 -22.60 0.26 -6.57
CA VAL A 304 -22.01 -0.75 -7.45
C VAL A 304 -23.12 -1.56 -8.11
N SER A 305 -23.02 -1.76 -9.41
CA SER A 305 -23.87 -2.67 -10.19
C SER A 305 -23.01 -3.61 -11.03
N HIS A 306 -23.55 -4.78 -11.37
CA HIS A 306 -22.90 -5.62 -12.38
C HIS A 306 -22.82 -4.85 -13.69
N ARG A 307 -21.64 -4.90 -14.33
CA ARG A 307 -21.47 -4.39 -15.67
C ARG A 307 -22.24 -5.31 -16.61
N ASN A 308 -23.15 -4.74 -17.39
CA ASN A 308 -23.86 -5.52 -18.41
C ASN A 308 -22.86 -5.88 -19.51
N ASP A 309 -22.61 -7.18 -19.71
CA ASP A 309 -21.86 -7.67 -20.84
C ASP A 309 -22.49 -7.09 -22.11
N LYS A 310 -21.77 -6.22 -22.83
CA LYS A 310 -22.13 -5.96 -24.22
C LYS A 310 -21.92 -7.29 -24.94
N LYS A 311 -23.03 -7.93 -25.30
CA LYS A 311 -23.08 -9.07 -26.22
C LYS A 311 -22.28 -8.81 -27.48
#